data_AF-A0A166ZE48-F1
#
_entry.id   AF-A0A166ZE48-F1
#
_cell.length_a   1.000
_cell.length_b   1.000
_cell.length_c   1.000
_cell.angle_alpha   90.00
_cell.angle_beta   90.00
_cell.angle_gamma   90.00
#
_symmetry.space_group_name_H-M   'P 1'
#
loop_
_entity.id
_entity.type
_entity.pdbx_description
1 polymer ?
#
loop_
_entity_poly.entity_id
_entity_poly.type
_entity_poly.pdbx_seq_one_letter_code
_entity_poly.pdbx_strand_id
1 'polypeptide(L)' 'MTWTEQSKESLSKQWLNPFLVLDYKNEIIGVYRNSKQCERESEFGFSSLGIRQALNKIHKTHKGFRFKKISIELYKEYIG' A
#
# COMPACT_ATOMS: atom_id res chain seq x y z
N MET A 1 17.35 -3.12 22.98
CA MET A 1 16.31 -4.05 22.49
C MET A 1 16.59 -4.36 21.04
N THR A 2 16.99 -5.58 20.73
CA THR A 2 17.29 -6.03 19.36
C THR A 2 16.00 -6.63 18.78
N TRP A 3 15.35 -5.90 17.88
CA TRP A 3 14.09 -6.33 17.26
C TRP A 3 14.32 -7.58 16.41
N THR A 4 13.69 -8.71 16.77
CA THR A 4 13.68 -9.92 15.94
C THR A 4 12.83 -9.70 14.68
N GLU A 5 13.22 -10.31 13.55
CA GLU A 5 12.50 -10.20 12.27
C GLU A 5 11.00 -10.58 12.40
N GLN A 6 10.69 -11.57 13.26
CA GLN A 6 9.31 -11.96 13.59
C GLN A 6 8.51 -10.86 14.30
N SER A 7 9.15 -10.09 15.19
CA SER A 7 8.51 -8.96 15.88
C SER A 7 8.23 -7.81 14.92
N LYS A 8 9.15 -7.57 13.97
CA LYS A 8 8.97 -6.56 12.91
C LYS A 8 7.82 -6.92 11.97
N GLU A 9 7.71 -8.20 11.58
CA GLU A 9 6.58 -8.66 10.76
C GLU A 9 5.24 -8.56 11.50
N SER A 10 5.21 -8.87 12.79
CA SER A 10 3.99 -8.81 13.60
C SER A 10 3.48 -7.38 13.77
N LEU A 11 4.37 -6.42 14.03
CA LEU A 11 4.03 -4.99 14.06
C LEU A 11 3.62 -4.46 12.68
N SER A 12 4.28 -4.90 11.61
CA SER A 12 3.93 -4.52 10.23
C SER A 12 2.53 -5.00 9.83
N LYS A 13 2.06 -6.13 10.39
CA LYS A 13 0.68 -6.62 10.21
C LYS A 13 -0.34 -5.77 10.99
N GLN A 14 0.04 -5.17 12.12
CA GLN A 14 -0.81 -4.27 12.90
C GLN A 14 -0.83 -2.83 12.37
N TRP A 15 0.24 -2.38 11.70
CA TRP A 15 0.32 -1.03 11.17
C TRP A 15 -0.49 -0.90 9.86
N LEU A 16 -1.72 -0.44 10.01
CA LEU A 16 -2.60 -0.09 8.91
C LEU A 16 -2.25 1.31 8.39
N ASN A 17 -1.82 1.37 7.14
CA ASN A 17 -1.70 2.61 6.37
C ASN A 17 -2.29 2.35 4.97
N PRO A 18 -3.61 2.14 4.91
CA PRO A 18 -4.24 1.57 3.74
C PRO A 18 -4.34 2.57 2.59
N PHE A 19 -4.34 2.03 1.38
CA PHE A 19 -4.49 2.80 0.15
C PHE A 19 -5.11 1.98 -0.97
N LEU A 20 -5.66 2.71 -1.94
CA LEU A 20 -6.13 2.20 -3.22
C LEU A 20 -5.04 2.36 -4.27
N VAL A 21 -4.97 1.38 -5.18
CA VAL A 21 -4.21 1.48 -6.42
C VAL A 21 -5.20 1.71 -7.55
N LEU A 22 -4.93 2.76 -8.31
CA LEU A 22 -5.76 3.22 -9.42
C LEU A 22 -4.95 3.13 -10.72
N ASP A 23 -5.58 2.63 -11.77
CA ASP A 23 -4.99 2.62 -13.11
C ASP A 23 -5.02 4.02 -13.78
N TYR A 24 -4.69 4.08 -15.07
CA TYR A 24 -4.70 5.32 -15.85
C TYR A 24 -6.12 5.85 -16.14
N LYS A 25 -7.15 5.01 -16.05
CA LYS A 25 -8.57 5.37 -16.18
C LYS A 25 -9.21 5.77 -14.84
N ASN A 26 -8.47 5.63 -13.74
CA ASN A 26 -8.94 5.77 -12.36
C ASN A 26 -9.86 4.64 -11.89
N GLU A 27 -9.74 3.46 -12.48
CA GLU A 27 -10.36 2.23 -11.99
C GLU A 27 -9.55 1.67 -10.81
N ILE A 28 -10.25 1.20 -9.77
CA ILE A 28 -9.60 0.58 -8.60
C ILE A 28 -9.17 -0.83 -8.99
N ILE A 29 -7.87 -1.06 -9.02
CA ILE A 29 -7.29 -2.37 -9.35
C ILE A 29 -6.80 -3.13 -8.13
N GLY A 30 -6.73 -2.48 -6.97
CA GLY A 30 -6.30 -3.14 -5.74
C GLY A 30 -6.46 -2.27 -4.50
N VAL A 31 -6.69 -2.93 -3.37
CA VAL A 31 -6.78 -2.32 -2.04
C VAL A 31 -5.77 -3.02 -1.13
N TYR A 32 -4.88 -2.26 -0.49
CA TYR A 32 -3.80 -2.83 0.31
C TYR A 32 -3.70 -2.17 1.68
N ARG A 33 -3.31 -2.96 2.69
CA ARG A 33 -3.16 -2.51 4.08
C ARG A 33 -1.97 -1.59 4.28
N ASN A 34 -0.90 -1.81 3.52
CA ASN A 34 0.33 -1.03 3.51
C ASN A 34 1.21 -1.35 2.30
N SER A 35 2.26 -0.55 2.10
CA SER A 35 3.12 -0.64 0.91
C SER A 35 3.87 -1.97 0.80
N LYS A 36 4.17 -2.61 1.94
CA LYS A 36 4.90 -3.88 2.01
C LYS A 36 4.04 -5.07 1.61
N GLN A 37 2.75 -5.03 1.95
CA GLN A 37 1.79 -5.99 1.42
C GLN A 37 1.68 -5.84 -0.10
N CYS A 38 1.48 -4.61 -0.58
CA CYS A 38 1.35 -4.32 -2.00
C CYS A 38 2.57 -4.76 -2.81
N GLU A 39 3.79 -4.48 -2.34
CA GLU A 39 5.03 -4.94 -2.98
C GLU A 39 5.15 -6.46 -3.11
N ARG A 40 4.53 -7.23 -2.20
CA ARG A 40 4.57 -8.70 -2.18
C ARG A 40 3.47 -9.35 -3.01
N GLU A 41 2.26 -8.78 -2.96
CA GLU A 41 1.05 -9.38 -3.52
C GLU A 41 0.68 -8.82 -4.90
N SER A 42 1.23 -7.67 -5.28
CA SER A 42 0.98 -7.07 -6.59
C SER A 42 1.77 -7.77 -7.70
N GLU A 43 1.09 -8.13 -8.78
CA GLU A 43 1.70 -8.62 -10.02
C GLU A 43 2.42 -7.52 -10.83
N PHE A 44 2.21 -6.25 -10.49
CA PHE A 44 2.74 -5.10 -11.23
C PHE A 44 4.18 -4.72 -10.86
N GLY A 45 4.82 -5.45 -9.93
CA GLY A 45 6.21 -5.24 -9.54
C GLY A 45 6.48 -3.88 -8.88
N PHE A 46 5.57 -3.44 -8.01
CA PHE A 46 5.73 -2.18 -7.27
C PHE A 46 6.81 -2.28 -6.19
N SER A 47 7.57 -1.21 -5.96
CA SER A 47 8.49 -1.12 -4.84
C SER A 47 7.86 -0.34 -3.69
N SER A 48 8.10 -0.76 -2.45
CA SER A 48 7.56 -0.05 -1.26
C SER A 48 7.93 1.43 -1.25
N LEU A 49 9.15 1.77 -1.69
CA LEU A 49 9.63 3.14 -1.74
C LEU A 49 8.86 3.97 -2.78
N GLY A 50 8.66 3.44 -4.00
CA GLY A 50 7.93 4.13 -5.06
C GLY A 50 6.46 4.38 -4.67
N ILE A 51 5.81 3.39 -4.04
CA ILE A 51 4.46 3.54 -3.49
C ILE A 51 4.41 4.70 -2.48
N ARG A 52 5.32 4.73 -1.50
CA ARG A 52 5.34 5.79 -0.48
C ARG A 52 5.59 7.18 -1.08
N GLN A 53 6.48 7.29 -2.05
CA GLN A 53 6.73 8.56 -2.75
C GLN A 53 5.51 9.04 -3.53
N ALA A 54 4.79 8.13 -4.19
CA ALA A 54 3.53 8.44 -4.88
C ALA A 54 2.43 8.86 -3.87
N LEU A 55 2.27 8.13 -2.77
CA LEU A 55 1.31 8.46 -1.71
C LEU A 55 1.59 9.80 -1.02
N ASN A 56 2.87 10.21 -0.95
CA ASN A 56 3.30 11.50 -0.40
C ASN A 56 3.35 12.62 -1.46
N LYS A 57 2.82 12.38 -2.66
CA LYS A 57 2.76 13.33 -3.77
C LYS A 57 4.12 13.86 -4.25
N ILE A 58 5.22 13.15 -3.94
CA ILE A 58 6.56 13.45 -4.49
C ILE A 58 6.57 13.11 -5.99
N HIS A 59 5.98 11.97 -6.34
CA HIS A 59 5.70 11.58 -7.72
C HIS A 59 4.19 11.48 -7.94
N LYS A 60 3.72 11.80 -9.15
CA LYS A 60 2.29 11.70 -9.48
C LYS A 60 1.83 10.25 -9.59
N THR A 61 2.72 9.37 -10.06
CA THR A 61 2.44 7.95 -10.34
C THR A 61 3.67 7.11 -10.04
N HIS A 62 3.48 5.82 -9.81
CA HIS A 62 4.55 4.82 -9.82
C HIS A 62 4.16 3.71 -10.81
N LYS A 63 5.04 3.40 -11.78
CA LYS A 63 4.78 2.42 -12.85
C LYS A 63 3.48 2.66 -13.65
N GLY A 64 3.05 3.91 -13.78
CA GLY A 64 1.80 4.28 -14.48
C GLY A 64 0.54 4.24 -13.62
N PHE A 65 0.64 3.81 -12.35
CA PHE A 65 -0.48 3.73 -11.42
C PHE A 65 -0.47 4.89 -10.43
N ARG A 66 -1.66 5.27 -9.97
CA ARG A 66 -1.86 6.25 -8.90
C ARG A 66 -2.17 5.53 -7.60
N PHE A 67 -1.79 6.16 -6.49
CA PHE A 67 -1.96 5.61 -5.15
C PHE A 67 -2.72 6.62 -4.30
N LYS A 68 -3.82 6.21 -3.69
CA LYS A 68 -4.70 7.09 -2.91
C LYS A 68 -4.88 6.53 -1.51
N LYS A 69 -4.42 7.28 -0.49
CA LYS A 69 -4.65 6.93 0.92
C LYS A 69 -6.16 6.86 1.21
N ILE A 70 -6.55 5.87 2.00
CA ILE A 70 -7.91 5.72 2.51
C ILE A 70 -7.89 5.62 4.04
N SER A 71 -9.05 5.78 4.66
CA SER A 71 -9.19 5.55 6.10
C SER A 71 -9.18 4.06 6.43
N ILE A 72 -8.97 3.73 7.70
CA ILE A 72 -8.96 2.34 8.17
C ILE A 72 -10.37 1.74 8.09
N GLU A 73 -11.40 2.54 8.36
CA GLU A 73 -12.81 2.14 8.29
C GLU A 73 -13.16 1.74 6.86
N LEU A 74 -12.84 2.62 5.89
CA LEU A 74 -13.08 2.34 4.47
C LEU A 74 -12.29 1.12 4.00
N TYR A 75 -11.05 0.95 4.47
CA TYR A 75 -10.27 -0.26 4.17
C TYR A 75 -10.96 -1.53 4.65
N LYS A 76 -11.53 -1.53 5.86
CA LYS A 76 -12.29 -2.66 6.41
C LYS A 76 -13.53 -2.95 5.57
N GLU A 77 -14.26 -1.92 5.17
CA GLU A 77 -15.43 -2.06 4.27
C GLU A 77 -15.07 -2.74 2.94
N TYR A 78 -13.89 -2.47 2.38
CA TYR A 78 -13.44 -3.10 1.13
C TYR A 78 -13.05 -4.58 1.26
N ILE A 79 -12.62 -5.03 2.44
CA ILE A 79 -12.10 -6.39 2.64
C ILE A 79 -13.11 -7.36 3.28
N GLY A 80 -14.25 -6.86 3.80
CA GLY A 80 -15.30 -7.68 4.44
C GLY A 80 -14.97 -8.00 5.89
#